data_AF-A0A9D1ZD86-F1
#
_entry.id   AF-A0A9D1ZD86-F1
#
_cell.length_a   1.000
_cell.length_b   1.000
_cell.length_c   1.000
_cell.angle_alpha   90.00
_cell.angle_beta   90.00
_cell.angle_gamma   90.00
#
_symmetry.space_group_name_H-M   'P 1'
#
loop_
_entity.id
_entity.type
_entity.pdbx_description
1 polymer ?
#
loop_
_entity_poly.entity_id
_entity_poly.type
_entity_poly.pdbx_seq_one_letter_code
_entity_poly.pdbx_strand_id
1 'polypeptide(L)' 'MRIKILQDGDKVIGVTSDFVAVERISGEVDIIPLGKDESGIWVDTEHITTIGYGDNVVEVETENGVKITNF' A
#
# COMPACT_ATOMS: atom_id res chain seq x y z
N MET A 1 17.25 12.39 -3.73
CA MET A 1 15.89 12.20 -3.21
C MET A 1 15.87 10.97 -2.30
N ARG A 2 15.20 11.01 -1.15
CA ARG A 2 15.06 9.87 -0.24
C ARG A 2 13.62 9.85 0.28
N ILE A 3 12.96 8.71 0.12
CA ILE A 3 11.56 8.49 0.53
C ILE A 3 11.60 7.64 1.82
N LYS A 4 10.97 8.11 2.90
CA LYS A 4 10.99 7.48 4.24
C LYS A 4 9.66 6.79 4.55
N ILE A 5 9.31 5.78 3.76
CA ILE A 5 8.04 5.04 3.84
C ILE A 5 8.09 3.79 4.74
N LEU A 6 9.26 3.49 5.31
CA LEU A 6 9.49 2.33 6.17
C LEU A 6 9.61 2.76 7.63
N GLN A 7 9.00 1.97 8.52
CA GLN A 7 9.25 1.98 9.96
C GLN A 7 10.26 0.88 10.34
N ASP A 8 10.70 0.88 11.60
CA ASP A 8 11.56 -0.19 12.11
C ASP A 8 10.83 -1.54 12.05
N GLY A 9 11.50 -2.56 11.51
CA GLY A 9 10.92 -3.88 11.26
C GLY A 9 10.23 -4.06 9.90
N ASP A 10 9.93 -2.98 9.16
CA ASP A 10 9.37 -3.10 7.81
C ASP A 10 10.40 -3.61 6.79
N LYS A 11 9.92 -4.29 5.75
CA LYS A 11 10.76 -4.84 4.68
C LYS A 11 10.18 -4.54 3.30
N VAL A 12 11.01 -4.00 2.41
CA VAL A 12 10.67 -3.90 0.99
C VAL A 12 10.80 -5.30 0.38
N ILE A 13 9.70 -5.79 -0.18
CA ILE A 13 9.62 -7.13 -0.81
C ILE A 13 9.44 -7.07 -2.33
N GLY A 14 9.10 -5.91 -2.88
CA GLY A 14 8.98 -5.70 -4.31
C GLY A 14 8.99 -4.23 -4.69
N VAL A 15 9.54 -3.91 -5.86
CA VAL A 15 9.59 -2.54 -6.40
C VAL A 15 9.34 -2.60 -7.90
N THR A 16 8.45 -1.75 -8.39
CA THR A 16 8.19 -1.52 -9.82
C THR A 16 8.31 -0.02 -10.13
N SER A 17 8.04 0.38 -11.38
CA SER A 17 7.89 1.80 -11.73
C SER A 17 6.67 2.45 -11.08
N ASP A 18 5.68 1.63 -10.70
CA ASP A 18 4.33 2.09 -10.37
C ASP A 18 4.01 1.94 -8.88
N PHE A 19 4.71 1.06 -8.15
CA PHE A 19 4.50 0.85 -6.72
C PHE A 19 5.72 0.25 -6.01
N VAL A 20 5.71 0.35 -4.68
CA VAL A 20 6.57 -0.41 -3.75
C VAL A 20 5.70 -1.31 -2.89
N ALA A 21 6.04 -2.60 -2.80
CA ALA A 21 5.43 -3.52 -1.86
C ALA A 21 6.26 -3.60 -0.58
N VAL A 22 5.63 -3.27 0.55
CA VAL A 22 6.25 -3.26 1.87
C VAL A 22 5.54 -4.26 2.78
N GLU A 23 6.26 -5.28 3.21
CA GLU A 23 5.85 -6.15 4.31
C GLU A 23 6.02 -5.38 5.63
N ARG A 24 4.93 -5.18 6.34
CA ARG A 24 4.91 -4.52 7.65
C ARG A 24 5.32 -5.50 8.74
N ILE A 25 5.67 -5.00 9.93
CA ILE A 25 5.97 -5.85 11.08
C ILE A 25 4.82 -6.80 11.48
N SER A 26 3.58 -6.46 11.12
CA SER A 26 2.39 -7.33 11.29
C SER A 26 2.39 -8.54 10.35
N GLY A 27 3.23 -8.54 9.31
CA GLY A 27 3.22 -9.52 8.22
C GLY A 27 2.23 -9.19 7.10
N GLU A 28 1.45 -8.11 7.23
CA GLU A 28 0.62 -7.59 6.13
C GLU A 28 1.49 -6.86 5.10
N VAL A 29 0.99 -6.72 3.88
CA VAL A 29 1.73 -6.07 2.80
C VAL A 29 0.99 -4.83 2.32
N ASP A 30 1.63 -3.68 2.43
CA ASP A 30 1.15 -2.47 1.76
C ASP A 30 1.71 -2.40 0.34
N ILE A 31 0.79 -2.22 -0.62
CA ILE A 31 1.09 -1.83 -2.00
C ILE A 31 0.98 -0.31 -2.04
N ILE A 32 2.14 0.35 -2.06
CA ILE A 32 2.28 1.81 -1.99
C ILE A 32 2.50 2.34 -3.42
N PRO A 33 1.52 3.01 -4.05
CA PRO A 33 1.68 3.51 -5.40
C PRO A 33 2.69 4.65 -5.47
N LEU A 34 3.38 4.73 -6.60
CA LEU A 34 4.31 5.77 -6.95
C LEU A 34 3.75 6.58 -8.11
N GLY A 35 3.72 7.89 -7.93
CA GLY A 35 3.47 8.81 -9.02
C GLY A 35 4.78 9.37 -9.57
N LYS A 36 4.79 9.73 -10.85
CA LYS A 36 5.93 10.36 -11.51
C LYS A 36 5.49 11.48 -12.43
N ASP A 37 6.13 12.62 -12.30
CA ASP A 37 5.96 13.79 -13.17
C ASP A 37 7.32 14.46 -13.45
N GLU A 38 7.28 15.66 -14.04
CA GLU A 38 8.49 16.46 -14.35
C GLU A 38 9.27 16.87 -13.08
N SER A 39 8.62 16.92 -11.93
CA SER A 39 9.22 17.29 -10.63
C SER A 39 9.86 16.09 -9.92
N GLY A 40 9.59 14.86 -10.36
CA GLY A 40 10.24 13.65 -9.88
C GLY A 40 9.27 12.53 -9.53
N ILE A 41 9.62 11.74 -8.50
CA ILE A 41 8.82 10.63 -8.00
C ILE A 41 8.20 11.06 -6.68
N TRP A 42 6.90 10.78 -6.51
CA TRP A 42 6.16 10.99 -5.27
C TRP A 42 5.41 9.72 -4.86
N VAL A 43 4.98 9.68 -3.60
CA VAL A 43 4.24 8.55 -3.03
C VAL A 43 2.78 8.93 -2.94
N ASP A 44 1.91 8.11 -3.53
CA ASP A 44 0.47 8.26 -3.37
C ASP A 44 0.03 7.65 -2.05
N THR A 45 -0.14 8.50 -1.04
CA THR A 45 -0.57 8.08 0.28
C THR A 45 -2.08 7.91 0.41
N GLU A 46 -2.87 8.37 -0.58
CA GLU A 46 -4.33 8.27 -0.56
C GLU A 46 -4.82 6.92 -1.10
N HIS A 47 -4.04 6.29 -1.98
CA HIS A 47 -4.43 5.05 -2.67
C HIS A 47 -3.59 3.81 -2.27
N ILE A 48 -3.10 3.76 -1.02
CA ILE A 48 -2.40 2.58 -0.50
C ILE A 48 -3.40 1.44 -0.33
N THR A 49 -3.06 0.26 -0.88
CA THR A 49 -3.83 -0.97 -0.68
C THR A 49 -3.07 -1.91 0.25
N THR A 50 -3.71 -2.35 1.33
CA THR A 50 -3.14 -3.34 2.25
C THR A 50 -3.66 -4.73 1.88
N ILE A 51 -2.73 -5.68 1.68
CA ILE A 51 -3.02 -7.10 1.55
C ILE A 51 -2.83 -7.73 2.92
N GLY A 52 -3.94 -7.99 3.60
CA GLY A 52 -4.00 -8.63 4.90
C GLY A 52 -4.35 -10.12 4.85
N TYR A 53 -4.40 -10.74 6.02
CA TYR A 53 -4.89 -12.12 6.19
C TYR A 53 -6.42 -12.14 6.19
N GLY A 54 -7.04 -13.12 5.54
CA GLY A 54 -8.50 -13.25 5.55
C GLY A 54 -9.06 -14.30 4.58
N ASP A 55 -10.37 -14.26 4.39
CA ASP A 55 -11.16 -15.25 3.64
C ASP A 55 -11.42 -14.82 2.18
N ASN A 56 -10.42 -14.25 1.50
CA ASN A 56 -10.54 -13.71 0.13
C ASN A 56 -11.63 -12.62 0.00
N VAL A 57 -11.59 -11.62 0.87
CA VAL A 57 -12.55 -10.52 0.91
C VAL A 57 -11.86 -9.20 0.57
N VAL A 58 -12.57 -8.29 -0.12
CA VAL A 58 -12.17 -6.90 -0.30
C VAL A 58 -13.02 -6.01 0.61
N GLU A 59 -12.35 -5.29 1.50
CA GLU A 59 -12.95 -4.31 2.40
C GLU A 59 -12.55 -2.90 1.96
N VAL A 60 -13.54 -2.01 1.84
CA VAL A 60 -13.32 -0.61 1.47
C VAL A 60 -14.07 0.28 2.45
N GLU A 61 -13.35 1.15 3.14
CA GLU A 61 -13.97 2.22 3.92
C GLU A 61 -14.55 3.28 2.97
N THR A 62 -15.81 3.62 3.17
CA THR A 62 -16.51 4.67 2.42
C THR A 62 -17.09 5.69 3.38
N GLU A 63 -17.51 6.86 2.88
CA GLU A 63 -18.19 7.88 3.69
C GLU A 63 -19.43 7.35 4.43
N ASN A 64 -20.05 6.28 3.92
CA ASN A 64 -21.25 5.66 4.48
C ASN A 64 -20.96 4.38 5.30
N GLY A 65 -19.68 4.10 5.61
CA GLY A 65 -19.24 2.92 6.36
C GLY A 65 -18.45 1.92 5.50
N VAL A 66 -18.29 0.70 5.99
CA VAL A 66 -17.47 -0.35 5.34
C VAL A 66 -18.28 -1.09 4.28
N LYS A 67 -17.73 -1.18 3.07
CA LYS A 67 -18.24 -2.02 1.99
C LYS A 67 -17.39 -3.29 1.90
N ILE A 68 -18.05 -4.45 1.92
CA ILE A 68 -17.41 -5.77 1.86
C ILE A 68 -17.83 -6.47 0.57
N THR A 69 -16.87 -6.99 -0.19
CA THR A 69 -17.11 -7.80 -1.39
C THR A 69 -16.36 -9.13 -1.29
N ASN A 70 -17.04 -10.24 -1.56
CA ASN A 70 -16.47 -11.60 -1.56
C ASN A 70 -16.49 -12.15 -3.01
N PHE A 71 -15.61 -13.11 -3.30
CA PHE A 71 -15.44 -13.77 -4.60
C PHE A 71 -16.04 -15.19 -4.64
#